data_AF-A0A2S9GD03-F1
#
_entry.id   AF-A0A2S9GD03-F1
#
_cell.length_a   1.000
_cell.length_b   1.000
_cell.length_c   1.000
_cell.angle_alpha   90.00
_cell.angle_beta   90.00
_cell.angle_gamma   90.00
#
_symmetry.space_group_name_H-M   'P 1'
#
loop_
_entity.id
_entity.type
_entity.pdbx_description
1 polymer ?
#
loop_
_entity_poly.entity_id
_entity_poly.type
_entity_poly.pdbx_seq_one_letter_code
_entity_poly.pdbx_strand_id
1 'polypeptide(L)'
;VRVAGIRIGTVRGVELQPDNSVVVEFDAADNVRLTESTTVAVRYLNLVGDRYLELLDRPGPAKIQQPDSRIGSDRTEPALNLDL
;
A
#
# COMPACT_ATOMS: atom_id res chain seq x y z
N VAL A 1 -6.88 4.51 0.11
CA VAL A 1 -6.32 3.36 0.85
C VAL A 1 -7.46 2.53 1.39
N ARG A 2 -7.42 1.21 1.19
CA ARG A 2 -8.50 0.29 1.54
C ARG A 2 -7.99 -0.96 2.26
N VAL A 3 -8.85 -1.56 3.06
CA VAL A 3 -8.67 -2.90 3.66
C VAL A 3 -9.98 -3.64 3.46
N ALA A 4 -9.92 -4.87 2.91
CA ALA A 4 -11.11 -5.68 2.61
C ALA A 4 -12.21 -4.89 1.85
N GLY A 5 -11.79 -4.03 0.91
CA GLY A 5 -12.70 -3.16 0.15
C GLY A 5 -13.21 -1.91 0.88
N ILE A 6 -13.03 -1.77 2.19
CA ILE A 6 -13.46 -0.59 2.97
C ILE A 6 -12.40 0.50 2.88
N ARG A 7 -12.82 1.73 2.58
CA ARG A 7 -11.92 2.90 2.61
C ARG A 7 -11.58 3.24 4.06
N ILE A 8 -10.29 3.16 4.38
CA ILE A 8 -9.77 3.49 5.71
C ILE A 8 -8.81 4.68 5.70
N GLY A 9 -8.53 5.24 4.52
CA GLY A 9 -7.62 6.37 4.39
C GLY A 9 -7.41 6.81 2.95
N THR A 10 -6.43 7.70 2.74
CA THR A 10 -6.24 8.42 1.48
C THR A 10 -4.77 8.48 1.08
N VAL A 11 -4.50 8.41 -0.22
CA VAL A 11 -3.16 8.69 -0.76
C VAL A 11 -2.96 10.20 -0.71
N ARG A 12 -1.84 10.65 -0.13
CA ARG A 12 -1.51 12.07 0.05
C ARG A 12 -0.50 12.57 -0.97
N GLY A 13 0.41 11.70 -1.40
CA GLY A 13 1.47 12.05 -2.34
C GLY A 13 1.94 10.85 -3.14
N VAL A 14 2.43 11.14 -4.34
CA VAL A 14 3.06 10.17 -5.23
C VAL A 14 4.29 10.85 -5.81
N GLU A 15 5.47 10.27 -5.58
CA GLU A 15 6.75 10.81 -6.01
C GLU A 15 7.51 9.75 -6.81
N LEU A 16 7.89 10.11 -8.04
CA LEU A 16 8.78 9.29 -8.87
C LEU A 16 10.22 9.54 -8.43
N GLN A 17 10.93 8.46 -8.13
CA GLN A 17 12.32 8.49 -7.73
C GLN A 17 13.25 8.35 -8.94
N PRO A 18 14.53 8.77 -8.83
CA PRO A 18 15.50 8.68 -9.93
C PRO A 18 15.76 7.25 -10.45
N ASP A 19 15.48 6.22 -9.63
CA ASP A 19 15.61 4.80 -9.98
C ASP A 19 14.34 4.20 -10.60
N ASN A 20 13.39 5.07 -11.02
CA ASN A 20 12.06 4.72 -11.52
C ASN A 20 11.14 4.02 -10.51
N SER A 21 11.54 3.90 -9.24
CA SER A 21 10.61 3.50 -8.18
C SER A 21 9.67 4.65 -7.83
N VAL A 22 8.51 4.33 -7.24
CA VAL A 22 7.54 5.33 -6.80
C VAL A 22 7.37 5.24 -5.29
N VAL A 23 7.49 6.38 -4.63
CA VAL A 23 7.13 6.53 -3.21
C VAL A 23 5.71 7.05 -3.13
N VAL A 24 4.88 6.36 -2.35
CA VAL A 24 3.49 6.75 -2.12
C VAL A 24 3.31 7.07 -0.64
N GLU A 25 2.92 8.30 -0.36
CA GLU A 25 2.54 8.74 0.98
C GLU A 25 1.04 8.54 1.15
N PHE A 26 0.62 7.98 2.29
CA PHE A 26 -0.78 7.74 2.57
C PHE A 26 -1.10 7.79 4.05
N ASP A 27 -2.36 8.10 4.38
CA ASP A 27 -2.92 7.95 5.72
C ASP A 27 -3.78 6.69 5.83
N ALA A 28 -3.97 6.24 7.07
CA ALA A 28 -4.92 5.23 7.48
C ALA A 28 -5.56 5.66 8.80
N ALA A 29 -6.79 5.23 9.06
CA ALA A 29 -7.50 5.53 10.29
C ALA A 29 -6.78 4.96 11.53
N ASP A 30 -6.80 5.70 12.63
CA ASP A 30 -6.09 5.38 13.88
C ASP A 30 -6.53 4.07 14.55
N ASN A 31 -7.68 3.52 14.15
CA ASN A 31 -8.17 2.23 14.63
C ASN A 31 -7.62 1.04 13.82
N VAL A 32 -6.90 1.28 12.72
CA VAL A 32 -6.23 0.26 11.92
C VAL A 32 -4.80 0.09 12.44
N ARG A 33 -4.44 -1.12 12.83
CA ARG A 33 -3.06 -1.47 13.24
C ARG A 33 -2.35 -2.09 12.06
N LEU A 34 -1.31 -1.43 11.56
CA LEU A 34 -0.41 -2.01 10.57
C LEU A 34 0.73 -2.71 11.30
N THR A 35 1.15 -3.85 10.77
CA THR A 35 2.20 -4.69 11.32
C THR A 35 3.38 -4.78 10.35
N GLU A 36 4.49 -5.33 10.82
CA GLU A 36 5.62 -5.67 9.95
C GLU A 36 5.25 -6.74 8.90
N SER A 37 4.15 -7.47 9.09
CA SER A 37 3.58 -8.39 8.10
C SER A 37 2.60 -7.77 7.10
N THR A 38 2.26 -6.48 7.26
CA THR A 38 1.39 -5.78 6.31
C THR A 38 2.09 -5.62 4.96
N THR A 39 1.38 -5.99 3.89
CA THR A 39 1.78 -5.76 2.49
C THR A 39 0.84 -4.76 1.83
N VAL A 40 1.33 -4.09 0.79
CA VAL A 40 0.57 -3.07 0.05
C VAL A 40 0.44 -3.47 -1.40
N ALA A 41 -0.77 -3.58 -1.91
CA ALA A 41 -1.03 -3.83 -3.32
C ALA A 41 -1.64 -2.58 -3.97
N VAL A 42 -1.20 -2.25 -5.18
CA VAL A 42 -1.97 -1.35 -6.04
C VAL A 42 -2.99 -2.19 -6.79
N ARG A 43 -4.27 -1.78 -6.79
CA ARG A 43 -5.35 -2.49 -7.50
C ARG A 43 -6.12 -1.53 -8.38
N TYR A 44 -6.75 -2.06 -9.44
CA TYR A 44 -7.69 -1.29 -10.26
C TYR A 44 -9.01 -1.12 -9.50
N LEU A 45 -9.47 0.12 -9.40
CA LEU A 45 -10.78 0.45 -8.83
C LEU A 45 -11.90 0.21 -9.83
N ASN A 46 -11.64 0.45 -11.11
CA ASN A 46 -12.61 0.35 -12.19
C ASN A 46 -11.93 0.07 -13.54
N LEU A 47 -12.75 -0.08 -14.58
CA LEU A 47 -12.32 -0.40 -15.93
C LEU A 47 -11.72 0.79 -16.71
N VAL A 48 -11.83 2.01 -16.19
CA VAL A 48 -11.26 3.22 -16.84
C VAL A 48 -9.85 3.53 -16.35
N GLY A 49 -9.29 2.71 -15.46
CA GLY A 49 -7.89 2.78 -15.05
C GLY A 49 -7.65 3.48 -13.72
N ASP A 50 -8.69 3.85 -12.97
CA ASP A 50 -8.51 4.35 -11.61
C ASP A 50 -7.89 3.27 -10.74
N ARG A 51 -7.05 3.69 -9.79
CA ARG A 51 -6.30 2.78 -8.90
C ARG A 51 -6.53 3.13 -7.44
N TYR A 52 -6.37 2.14 -6.57
CA TYR A 52 -6.32 2.33 -5.14
C TYR A 52 -5.21 1.50 -4.50
N LEU A 53 -4.70 1.98 -3.37
CA LEU A 53 -3.86 1.20 -2.46
C LEU A 53 -4.73 0.29 -1.59
N GLU A 54 -4.42 -0.99 -1.58
CA GLU A 54 -4.98 -2.01 -0.70
C GLU A 54 -3.92 -2.43 0.32
N LEU A 55 -4.26 -2.41 1.60
CA LEU A 55 -3.44 -2.97 2.66
C LEU A 55 -3.93 -4.40 2.95
N LEU A 56 -3.00 -5.33 2.95
CA LEU A 56 -3.25 -6.76 3.14
C LEU A 56 -2.43 -7.25 4.33
N ASP A 57 -3.08 -7.91 5.27
CA ASP A 57 -2.36 -8.61 6.33
C ASP A 57 -1.90 -9.98 5.84
N ARG A 58 -0.63 -10.29 6.06
CA ARG A 58 -0.04 -11.61 5.75
C ARG A 58 0.41 -12.31 7.02
N PRO A 59 0.53 -13.65 7.00
CA PRO A 59 1.20 -14.35 8.09
C PRO A 59 2.61 -13.80 8.32
N GLY A 60 2.94 -13.49 9.57
CA GLY A 60 4.24 -12.93 9.92
C GLY A 60 4.25 -12.27 11.30
N PRO A 61 5.31 -11.50 11.61
CA PRO A 61 5.43 -10.82 12.90
C PRO A 61 4.28 -9.84 13.14
N ALA A 62 3.61 -9.97 14.30
CA ALA A 62 2.56 -9.07 14.73
C ALA A 62 3.09 -7.74 15.32
N LYS A 63 4.38 -7.45 15.13
CA LYS A 63 5.00 -6.22 15.60
C LYS A 63 4.42 -5.04 14.84
N ILE A 64 3.97 -4.02 15.57
CA ILE A 64 3.33 -2.84 15.00
C ILE A 64 4.35 -2.04 14.18
N GLN A 65 3.97 -1.72 12.94
CA GLN A 65 4.69 -0.78 12.08
C GLN A 65 4.46 0.63 12.63
N GLN A 66 5.55 1.35 12.92
CA GLN A 66 5.43 2.70 13.48
C GLN A 66 4.81 3.67 12.47
N PRO A 67 4.03 4.67 12.91
CA PRO A 67 3.64 5.79 12.06
C PRO A 67 4.87 6.41 11.37
N ASP A 68 4.65 6.99 10.20
CA ASP A 68 5.67 7.67 9.37
C ASP A 68 6.86 6.80 8.93
N SER A 69 6.81 5.49 9.20
CA SER A 69 7.81 4.55 8.71
C SER A 69 7.49 4.08 7.29
N ARG A 70 8.50 3.54 6.61
CA ARG A 70 8.38 3.10 5.23
C ARG A 70 8.11 1.59 5.14
N ILE A 71 7.10 1.23 4.34
CA ILE A 71 6.90 -0.14 3.87
C ILE A 71 7.86 -0.37 2.69
N GLY A 72 8.70 -1.40 2.79
CA GLY A 72 9.69 -1.73 1.77
C GLY A 72 9.06 -2.31 0.50
N SER A 73 9.76 -2.21 -0.62
CA SER A 73 9.28 -2.71 -1.93
C SER A 73 9.07 -4.22 -1.94
N ASP A 74 9.79 -4.97 -1.11
CA ASP A 74 9.64 -6.40 -0.85
C ASP A 74 8.26 -6.78 -0.28
N ARG A 75 7.53 -5.79 0.26
CA ARG A 75 6.16 -5.93 0.78
C ARG A 75 5.14 -5.19 -0.10
N THR A 76 5.45 -4.99 -1.38
CA THR A 76 4.55 -4.34 -2.34
C THR A 76 4.20 -5.22 -3.54
N GLU A 77 2.99 -5.07 -4.06
CA GLU A 77 2.54 -5.72 -5.30
C GLU A 77 2.03 -4.69 -6.32
N PRO A 78 2.45 -4.76 -7.58
CA PRO A 78 1.97 -3.86 -8.62
C PRO A 78 0.53 -4.21 -9.04
N ALA A 79 -0.18 -3.23 -9.61
CA ALA A 79 -1.50 -3.45 -10.19
C ALA A 79 -1.47 -4.30 -11.47
N LEU A 80 -0.30 -4.34 -12.11
CA LEU A 80 -0.06 -5.06 -13.34
C LEU A 80 1.43 -5.39 -13.40
N ASN A 81 1.75 -6.67 -13.59
CA ASN A 81 3.10 -7.10 -13.92
C ASN A 81 3.19 -7.22 -15.45
N LEU A 82 4.14 -6.51 -16.06
CA LEU A 82 4.36 -6.50 -17.51
C LEU A 82 5.64 -7.23 -17.92
N ASP A 83 6.40 -7.72 -16.95
CA ASP A 83 7.64 -8.46 -17.17
C ASP A 83 7.32 -9.96 -17.10
N LEU A 84 7.46 -10.66 -18.24
CA LEU A 84 7.36 -12.12 -18.39
C LEU A 84 8.73 -12.78 -18.29
#